data_AF-A0A7C3NPZ2-F1
#
_entry.id   AF-A0A7C3NPZ2-F1
#
_cell.length_a   1.000
_cell.length_b   1.000
_cell.length_c   1.000
_cell.angle_alpha   90.00
_cell.angle_beta   90.00
_cell.angle_gamma   90.00
#
_symmetry.space_group_name_H-M   'P 1'
#
loop_
_entity.id
_entity.type
_entity.pdbx_description
1 polymer ?
#
loop_
_entity_poly.entity_id
_entity_poly.type
_entity_poly.pdbx_seq_one_letter_code
_entity_poly.pdbx_strand_id
1 'polypeptide(L)'
;MDVQIELPAEQWHNLLGGIDPNSPAYFIVRSSIEINEAPATRPLSNVVLVCDEQDAVTLLGAARRFAPEAVLQIETALENPLDR
;
A
#
# COMPACT_ATOMS: atom_id res chain seq x y z
N MET A 1 -11.41 4.33 -10.88
CA MET A 1 -11.85 4.80 -9.57
C MET A 1 -10.66 4.64 -8.67
N ASP A 2 -10.24 5.74 -8.07
CA ASP A 2 -8.99 5.74 -7.32
C ASP A 2 -9.24 5.41 -5.85
N VAL A 3 -8.34 4.63 -5.28
CA VAL A 3 -8.36 4.14 -3.91
C VAL A 3 -7.13 4.68 -3.19
N GLN A 4 -7.35 5.31 -2.04
CA GLN A 4 -6.28 5.83 -1.20
C GLN A 4 -6.11 4.94 0.03
N ILE A 5 -4.91 4.39 0.19
CA ILE A 5 -4.55 3.51 1.30
C ILE A 5 -3.45 4.20 2.11
N GLU A 6 -3.72 4.46 3.39
CA GLU A 6 -2.76 5.05 4.30
C GLU A 6 -2.36 4.04 5.37
N LEU A 7 -1.05 3.79 5.48
CA LEU A 7 -0.46 2.92 6.50
C LEU A 7 0.84 3.52 7.02
N PRO A 8 1.26 3.17 8.25
CA PRO A 8 2.59 3.47 8.74
C PRO A 8 3.69 2.96 7.80
N ALA A 9 4.78 3.72 7.65
CA ALA A 9 5.90 3.34 6.78
C ALA A 9 6.47 1.95 7.10
N GLU A 10 6.55 1.61 8.40
CA GLU A 10 6.99 0.29 8.88
C GLU A 10 6.10 -0.83 8.34
N GLN A 11 4.78 -0.65 8.30
CA GLN A 11 3.86 -1.67 7.79
C GLN A 11 4.00 -1.85 6.28
N TRP A 12 4.24 -0.76 5.54
CA TRP A 12 4.58 -0.85 4.12
C TRP A 12 5.89 -1.58 3.87
N HIS A 13 6.91 -1.33 4.70
CA HIS A 13 8.20 -2.03 4.61
C HIS A 13 8.06 -3.52 4.94
N ASN A 14 7.28 -3.88 5.96
CA ASN A 14 6.99 -5.27 6.30
C ASN A 14 6.27 -5.99 5.14
N LEU A 15 5.28 -5.34 4.54
CA LEU A 15 4.59 -5.86 3.36
C LEU A 15 5.58 -6.06 2.19
N LEU A 16 6.46 -5.09 1.93
CA LEU A 16 7.50 -5.17 0.90
C LEU A 16 8.48 -6.32 1.15
N GLY A 17 8.84 -6.58 2.41
CA GLY A 17 9.73 -7.67 2.80
C GLY A 17 9.11 -9.07 2.67
N GLY A 18 7.78 -9.18 2.70
CA GLY A 18 7.05 -10.46 2.63
C GLY A 18 6.56 -10.87 1.25
N ILE A 19 6.48 -9.93 0.29
CA ILE A 19 5.96 -10.19 -1.07
C ILE A 19 7.08 -10.55 -2.05
N ASP A 20 6.77 -11.40 -3.04
CA ASP A 20 7.72 -11.77 -4.10
C ASP A 20 8.17 -10.51 -4.87
N PRO A 21 9.49 -10.23 -4.98
CA PRO A 21 10.02 -9.06 -5.69
C PRO A 21 9.60 -8.95 -7.18
N ASN A 22 9.15 -10.03 -7.79
CA ASN A 22 8.67 -10.05 -9.18
C ASN A 22 7.13 -9.97 -9.29
N SER A 23 6.42 -9.89 -8.17
CA SER A 23 4.96 -9.81 -8.16
C SER A 23 4.47 -8.38 -8.43
N PRO A 24 3.27 -8.21 -9.04
CA PRO A 24 2.66 -6.89 -9.22
C PRO A 24 2.53 -6.10 -7.92
N ALA A 25 2.14 -6.78 -6.82
CA ALA A 25 2.03 -6.18 -5.49
C ALA A 25 3.35 -5.50 -5.05
N TYR A 26 4.50 -6.13 -5.31
CA TYR A 26 5.80 -5.56 -4.98
C TYR A 26 6.05 -4.24 -5.68
N PHE A 27 5.78 -4.18 -6.99
CA PHE A 27 5.98 -2.95 -7.76
C PHE A 27 5.05 -1.83 -7.33
N ILE A 28 3.79 -2.14 -6.98
CA ILE A 28 2.82 -1.14 -6.50
C ILE A 28 3.27 -0.53 -5.16
N VAL A 29 3.63 -1.38 -4.19
CA VAL A 29 4.11 -0.93 -2.87
C VAL A 29 5.40 -0.14 -2.98
N ARG A 30 6.39 -0.68 -3.72
CA ARG A 30 7.70 -0.06 -3.90
C ARG A 30 7.58 1.32 -4.52
N SER A 31 6.82 1.46 -5.60
CA SER A 31 6.66 2.74 -6.29
C SER A 31 6.06 3.79 -5.36
N SER A 32 5.16 3.37 -4.47
CA SER A 32 4.49 4.28 -3.53
C SER A 32 5.40 4.72 -2.41
N ILE A 33 6.21 3.81 -1.86
CA ILE A 33 7.27 4.16 -0.92
C ILE A 33 8.26 5.13 -1.58
N GLU A 34 8.74 4.85 -2.80
CA GLU A 34 9.69 5.72 -3.52
C GLU A 34 9.13 7.13 -3.78
N ILE A 35 7.83 7.26 -4.12
CA ILE A 35 7.17 8.56 -4.31
C ILE A 35 7.08 9.33 -2.98
N ASN A 36 6.78 8.64 -1.88
CA ASN A 36 6.63 9.25 -0.57
C ASN A 36 7.99 9.56 0.09
N GLU A 37 9.03 8.77 -0.19
CA GLU A 37 10.40 8.94 0.34
C GLU A 37 11.31 9.82 -0.54
N ALA A 38 10.87 10.21 -1.74
CA ALA A 38 11.52 11.26 -2.54
C ALA A 38 11.66 12.54 -1.68
N PRO A 39 12.74 13.34 -1.84
CA PRO A 39 13.63 13.86 -0.79
C PRO A 39 13.01 14.88 0.19
N ALA A 40 11.88 14.53 0.79
CA ALA A 40 11.38 15.13 2.01
C ALA A 40 12.23 14.55 3.14
N THR A 41 13.05 15.40 3.74
CA THR A 41 13.99 15.14 4.83
C THR A 41 13.33 14.75 6.16
N ARG A 42 12.27 13.93 6.14
CA ARG A 42 11.59 13.42 7.33
C ARG A 42 11.19 11.97 7.12
N PRO A 43 11.43 11.06 8.07
CA PRO A 43 10.76 9.76 8.05
C PRO A 43 9.26 10.04 8.09
N LEU A 44 8.56 9.73 6.99
CA LEU A 44 7.11 9.81 6.98
C LEU A 44 6.58 8.79 7.98
N SER A 45 5.79 9.25 8.95
CA SER A 45 5.15 8.34 9.91
C SER A 45 4.16 7.42 9.19
N ASN A 46 3.46 7.94 8.17
CA ASN A 46 2.54 7.21 7.30
C ASN A 46 2.89 7.45 5.83
N VAL A 47 2.77 6.41 5.02
CA VAL A 47 2.91 6.44 3.56
C VAL A 47 1.52 6.26 2.95
N VAL A 48 1.19 7.14 2.01
CA VAL A 48 -0.08 7.12 1.28
C VAL A 48 0.15 6.52 -0.09
N LEU A 49 -0.56 5.44 -0.39
CA LEU A 49 -0.64 4.82 -1.71
C LEU A 49 -1.95 5.29 -2.37
N VAL A 50 -1.85 5.81 -3.59
CA VAL A 50 -3.01 6.02 -4.47
C VAL A 50 -2.87 5.05 -5.63
N CYS A 51 -3.87 4.20 -5.82
CA CYS A 51 -3.91 3.20 -6.89
C CYS A 51 -5.34 2.96 -7.36
N ASP A 52 -5.52 2.22 -8.44
CA ASP A 52 -6.85 1.80 -8.84
C ASP A 52 -7.37 0.65 -7.96
N GLU A 53 -8.66 0.36 -8.11
CA GLU A 53 -9.33 -0.73 -7.36
C GLU A 53 -8.70 -2.11 -7.61
N GLN A 54 -8.21 -2.38 -8.82
CA GLN A 54 -7.65 -3.68 -9.20
C GLN A 54 -6.28 -3.91 -8.53
N ASP A 55 -5.48 -2.86 -8.43
CA ASP A 55 -4.23 -2.84 -7.68
C ASP A 55 -4.49 -2.97 -6.17
N ALA A 56 -5.49 -2.26 -5.64
CA ALA A 56 -5.88 -2.39 -4.23
C ALA A 56 -6.35 -3.81 -3.87
N VAL A 57 -7.12 -4.48 -4.74
CA VAL A 57 -7.51 -5.90 -4.57
C VAL A 57 -6.29 -6.82 -4.62
N THR A 58 -5.33 -6.54 -5.50
CA THR A 58 -4.06 -7.29 -5.59
C THR A 58 -3.26 -7.17 -4.29
N LEU A 59 -3.18 -5.96 -3.74
CA LEU A 59 -2.55 -5.68 -2.46
C LEU A 59 -3.28 -6.35 -1.29
N LEU A 60 -4.61 -6.36 -1.29
CA LEU A 60 -5.40 -7.06 -0.27
C LEU A 60 -5.05 -8.56 -0.21
N GLY A 61 -4.91 -9.20 -1.38
CA GLY A 61 -4.51 -10.60 -1.48
C GLY A 61 -3.12 -10.86 -0.90
N ALA A 62 -2.18 -9.94 -1.12
CA ALA A 62 -0.83 -10.01 -0.56
C ALA A 62 -0.81 -9.73 0.96
N ALA A 63 -1.48 -8.68 1.41
CA ALA A 63 -1.57 -8.29 2.81
C ALA A 63 -2.16 -9.39 3.69
N ARG A 64 -3.22 -10.07 3.23
CA ARG A 64 -3.82 -11.21 3.96
C ARG A 64 -2.84 -12.34 4.27
N ARG A 65 -1.75 -12.46 3.49
CA ARG A 65 -0.73 -13.51 3.67
C ARG A 65 0.49 -13.02 4.44
N PHE A 66 0.90 -11.77 4.22
CA PHE A 66 2.22 -11.30 4.64
C PHE A 66 2.20 -10.10 5.59
N ALA A 67 1.13 -9.31 5.62
CA ALA A 67 0.96 -8.18 6.53
C ALA A 67 -0.52 -8.05 6.95
N PRO A 68 -1.01 -8.92 7.86
CA PRO A 68 -2.39 -8.92 8.32
C PRO A 68 -2.84 -7.58 8.90
N GLU A 69 -1.91 -6.79 9.44
CA GLU A 69 -2.12 -5.46 9.98
C GLU A 69 -2.57 -4.44 8.92
N ALA A 70 -2.24 -4.65 7.64
CA ALA A 70 -2.61 -3.77 6.54
C ALA A 70 -3.99 -4.11 5.93
N VAL A 71 -4.55 -5.27 6.25
CA VAL A 71 -5.78 -5.80 5.61
C VAL A 71 -6.97 -4.88 5.83
N LEU A 72 -7.20 -4.46 7.09
CA LEU A 72 -8.37 -3.65 7.44
C LEU A 72 -8.38 -2.31 6.70
N GLN A 73 -7.23 -1.67 6.59
CA GLN A 73 -7.08 -0.37 5.93
C GLN A 73 -7.29 -0.49 4.41
N ILE A 74 -6.78 -1.56 3.79
CA ILE A 74 -7.00 -1.82 2.37
C ILE A 74 -8.50 -2.10 2.11
N GLU A 75 -9.16 -2.90 2.96
CA GLU A 75 -10.60 -3.17 2.85
C GLU A 75 -11.44 -1.89 3.03
N THR A 76 -11.10 -1.08 4.02
CA THR A 76 -11.79 0.20 4.28
C THR A 76 -11.63 1.17 3.11
N ALA A 77 -10.45 1.22 2.50
CA ALA A 77 -10.17 2.07 1.34
C ALA A 77 -10.96 1.62 0.11
N LEU A 78 -11.08 0.31 -0.12
CA LEU A 78 -11.90 -0.27 -1.19
C LEU A 78 -13.40 0.05 -1.02
N GLU A 79 -13.89 0.14 0.21
CA GLU A 79 -15.27 0.53 0.49
C GLU A 79 -15.51 2.05 0.36
N ASN A 80 -14.46 2.87 0.51
CA ASN A 80 -14.52 4.34 0.47
C ASN A 80 -13.54 4.94 -0.57
N PRO A 81 -13.75 4.66 -1.85
CA PRO A 81 -12.92 5.21 -2.92
C PRO A 81 -13.09 6.73 -3.08
N LEU A 82 -12.09 7.38 -3.67
CA LEU A 82 -11.94 8.85 -3.72
C LEU A 82 -13.02 9.56 -4.57
N ASP A 83 -13.54 8.91 -5.61
CA ASP A 83 -14.47 9.52 -6.60
C ASP A 83 -15.96 9.23 -6.33
N ARG A 84 -16.35 9.06 -5.07
CA ARG A 84 -17.73 8.65 -4.71
C ARG A 84 -18.67 9.81 -4.41
#